data_AF-E1YGB7-F1
#
_entry.id   AF-E1YGB7-F1
#
_cell.length_a   1.000
_cell.length_b   1.000
_cell.length_c   1.000
_cell.angle_alpha   90.00
_cell.angle_beta   90.00
_cell.angle_gamma   90.00
#
_symmetry.space_group_name_H-M   'P 1'
#
loop_
_entity.id
_entity.type
_entity.pdbx_description
1 polymer ?
#
loop_
_entity_poly.entity_id
_entity_poly.type
_entity_poly.pdbx_seq_one_letter_code
_entity_poly.pdbx_strand_id
1 'polypeptide(L)'
;MEIARNGTYTDGYLGCEISPERQKRFFKYQEGQYRIKKKIRKQIVFAVHNLLADPPFSRLDLISCRNLLIYIDQKVQRKVIELFHFTLGESGFLFLGLR
;
A
#
# COMPACT_ATOMS: atom_id res chain seq x y z
N MET A 1 -5.66 -7.18 -8.66
CA MET A 1 -6.25 -6.47 -7.49
C MET A 1 -7.27 -7.28 -6.70
N GLU A 2 -7.90 -8.31 -7.28
CA GLU A 2 -8.93 -9.12 -6.60
C GLU A 2 -8.43 -9.77 -5.30
N ILE A 3 -7.22 -10.36 -5.31
CA ILE A 3 -6.57 -10.93 -4.13
C ILE A 3 -6.45 -9.90 -3.00
N ALA A 4 -6.00 -8.68 -3.32
CA ALA A 4 -5.84 -7.60 -2.35
C ALA A 4 -7.18 -7.14 -1.75
N ARG A 5 -8.24 -7.06 -2.57
CA ARG A 5 -9.61 -6.73 -2.11
C ARG A 5 -10.19 -7.82 -1.20
N ASN A 6 -9.94 -9.09 -1.52
CA ASN A 6 -10.38 -10.22 -0.71
C ASN A 6 -9.68 -10.25 0.65
N GLY A 7 -8.41 -9.83 0.68
CA GLY A 7 -7.60 -9.68 1.89
C GLY A 7 -7.35 -11.00 2.59
N THR A 8 -7.08 -12.05 1.81
CA THR A 8 -6.83 -13.43 2.25
C THR A 8 -5.35 -13.76 2.14
N TYR A 9 -4.80 -14.40 3.17
CA TYR A 9 -3.38 -14.71 3.32
C TYR A 9 -3.21 -16.11 3.91
N THR A 10 -2.15 -16.80 3.53
CA THR A 10 -1.80 -18.13 4.07
C THR A 10 -1.01 -18.01 5.37
N ASP A 11 -0.98 -19.08 6.17
CA ASP A 11 -0.30 -19.12 7.48
C ASP A 11 1.18 -18.70 7.40
N GLY A 12 1.90 -19.13 6.35
CA GLY A 12 3.34 -18.87 6.19
C GLY A 12 3.74 -17.39 6.09
N TYR A 13 2.84 -16.51 5.59
CA TYR A 13 3.15 -15.08 5.45
C TYR A 13 2.90 -14.27 6.73
N LEU A 14 2.02 -14.74 7.60
CA LEU A 14 1.59 -13.97 8.78
C LEU A 14 2.49 -14.20 10.00
N GLY A 15 3.06 -15.40 10.12
CA GLY A 15 3.82 -15.81 11.31
C GLY A 15 5.11 -15.02 11.57
N CYS A 16 5.81 -14.59 10.52
CA CYS A 16 7.13 -13.96 10.67
C CYS A 16 7.07 -12.42 10.83
N GLU A 17 6.10 -11.75 10.19
CA GLU A 17 6.08 -10.29 10.06
C GLU A 17 5.06 -9.60 10.97
N ILE A 18 4.07 -10.34 11.49
CA ILE A 18 2.96 -9.77 12.26
C ILE A 18 2.88 -10.43 13.63
N SER A 19 2.94 -9.63 14.69
CA SER A 19 2.83 -10.14 16.06
C SER A 19 1.51 -10.87 16.32
N PRO A 20 1.48 -11.88 17.21
CA PRO A 20 0.27 -12.64 17.53
C PRO A 20 -0.91 -11.76 17.99
N GLU A 21 -0.63 -10.65 18.69
CA GLU A 21 -1.64 -9.69 19.15
C GLU A 21 -2.31 -9.00 17.97
N ARG A 22 -1.52 -8.57 16.98
CA ARG A 22 -2.03 -7.94 15.76
C ARG A 22 -2.80 -8.93 14.90
N GLN A 23 -2.33 -10.18 14.80
CA GLN A 23 -3.05 -11.25 14.11
C GLN A 23 -4.45 -11.45 14.70
N LYS A 24 -4.54 -11.68 16.01
CA LYS A 24 -5.82 -11.84 16.73
C LYS A 24 -6.73 -10.60 16.61
N ARG A 25 -6.14 -9.40 16.66
CA ARG A 25 -6.87 -8.14 16.60
C ARG A 25 -7.43 -7.84 15.21
N PHE A 26 -6.71 -8.14 14.14
CA PHE A 26 -7.02 -7.65 12.79
C PHE A 26 -7.42 -8.72 11.77
N PHE A 27 -7.15 -9.99 12.06
CA PHE A 27 -7.46 -11.12 11.15
C PHE A 27 -8.51 -12.05 11.75
N LYS A 28 -9.12 -12.86 10.88
CA LYS A 28 -9.96 -14.01 11.23
C LYS A 28 -9.40 -15.22 10.49
N TYR A 29 -9.22 -16.33 11.21
CA TYR A 29 -8.86 -17.60 10.59
C TYR A 29 -10.14 -18.30 10.11
N GLN A 30 -10.24 -18.59 8.82
CA GLN A 30 -11.37 -19.26 8.18
C GLN A 30 -10.85 -20.13 7.03
N GLU A 31 -11.32 -21.38 6.94
CA GLU A 31 -11.01 -22.29 5.82
C GLU A 31 -9.51 -22.47 5.54
N GLY A 32 -8.70 -22.54 6.61
CA GLY A 32 -7.24 -22.71 6.47
C GLY A 32 -6.49 -21.45 6.01
N GLN A 33 -7.14 -20.28 6.03
CA GLN A 33 -6.54 -19.01 5.65
C GLN A 33 -6.88 -17.90 6.64
N TYR A 34 -6.01 -16.90 6.72
CA TYR A 34 -6.30 -15.67 7.44
C TYR A 34 -6.93 -14.64 6.53
N ARG A 35 -8.03 -14.06 6.99
CA ARG A 35 -8.71 -12.98 6.31
C ARG A 35 -8.73 -11.71 7.14
N ILE A 36 -8.38 -10.59 6.55
CA ILE A 36 -8.47 -9.28 7.21
C ILE A 36 -9.94 -8.98 7.57
N LYS A 37 -10.16 -8.52 8.81
CA LYS A 37 -11.50 -8.14 9.29
C LYS A 37 -12.12 -7.07 8.39
N LYS A 38 -13.41 -7.23 8.09
CA LYS A 38 -14.18 -6.33 7.20
C LYS A 38 -14.07 -4.85 7.60
N LYS A 39 -13.94 -4.55 8.91
CA LYS A 39 -13.76 -3.18 9.42
C LYS A 39 -12.55 -2.48 8.80
N ILE A 40 -11.40 -3.14 8.67
CA ILE A 40 -10.20 -2.58 8.04
C ILE A 40 -10.40 -2.46 6.53
N ARG A 41 -10.90 -3.54 5.89
CA ARG A 41 -11.09 -3.55 4.43
C ARG A 41 -12.00 -2.42 3.93
N LYS A 42 -12.99 -2.02 4.73
CA LYS A 42 -13.88 -0.88 4.41
C LYS A 42 -13.18 0.49 4.42
N GLN A 43 -12.01 0.60 5.02
CA GLN A 43 -11.22 1.85 5.05
C GLN A 43 -10.23 1.93 3.89
N ILE A 44 -10.19 0.93 3.00
CA ILE A 44 -9.20 0.81 1.93
C ILE A 44 -9.93 0.81 0.59
N VAL A 45 -9.50 1.70 -0.31
CA VAL A 45 -9.94 1.73 -1.71
C VAL A 45 -8.82 1.19 -2.58
N PHE A 46 -9.15 0.21 -3.42
CA PHE A 46 -8.24 -0.34 -4.42
C PHE A 46 -8.64 0.14 -5.81
N ALA A 47 -7.81 0.96 -6.42
CA ALA A 47 -8.00 1.50 -7.77
C ALA A 47 -6.83 1.12 -8.68
N VAL A 48 -7.12 0.92 -9.98
CA VAL A 48 -6.06 0.88 -11.00
C VAL A 48 -5.62 2.33 -11.15
N HIS A 49 -4.32 2.59 -11.07
CA HIS A 49 -3.79 3.91 -11.23
C HIS A 49 -2.42 3.84 -11.90
N ASN A 50 -2.29 4.49 -13.05
CA ASN A 50 -1.04 4.71 -13.73
C ASN A 50 -0.49 6.08 -13.34
N LEU A 51 0.57 6.08 -12.53
CA LEU A 51 1.22 7.29 -12.01
C LEU A 51 1.61 8.32 -13.08
N LEU A 52 1.85 7.91 -14.32
CA LEU A 52 2.32 8.82 -15.38
C LEU A 52 1.21 9.33 -16.29
N ALA A 53 0.07 8.65 -16.33
CA ALA A 53 -1.00 8.92 -17.28
C ALA A 53 -2.28 9.42 -16.60
N ASP A 54 -2.55 8.96 -15.38
CA ASP A 54 -3.75 9.31 -14.65
C ASP A 54 -3.55 10.59 -13.82
N PRO A 55 -4.61 11.39 -13.60
CA PRO A 55 -4.52 12.57 -12.74
C PRO A 55 -4.10 12.19 -11.31
N PRO A 56 -3.18 12.97 -10.69
CA PRO A 56 -2.77 12.70 -9.32
C PRO A 56 -3.90 12.98 -8.33
N PHE A 57 -3.83 12.30 -7.19
CA PHE A 57 -4.58 12.71 -6.01
C PHE A 57 -4.05 14.06 -5.50
N SER A 58 -4.80 14.71 -4.59
CA SER A 58 -4.35 15.98 -4.00
C SER A 58 -4.49 15.95 -2.49
N ARG A 59 -3.61 16.71 -1.82
CA ARG A 59 -3.60 16.89 -0.35
C ARG A 59 -3.52 15.57 0.40
N LEU A 60 -2.64 14.67 -0.04
CA LEU A 60 -2.35 13.45 0.72
C LEU A 60 -1.43 13.77 1.91
N ASP A 61 -1.71 13.16 3.05
CA ASP A 61 -0.87 13.27 4.26
C ASP A 61 0.34 12.34 4.21
N LEU A 62 0.22 11.19 3.53
CA LEU A 62 1.26 10.18 3.43
C LEU A 62 1.22 9.48 2.07
N ILE A 63 2.37 9.42 1.41
CA ILE A 63 2.60 8.54 0.25
C ILE A 63 3.66 7.52 0.64
N SER A 64 3.35 6.23 0.49
CA SER A 64 4.32 5.15 0.63
C SER A 64 4.57 4.52 -0.73
N CYS A 65 5.74 4.78 -1.32
CA CYS A 65 6.19 4.20 -2.60
C CYS A 65 7.44 3.37 -2.37
N ARG A 66 7.24 2.09 -2.02
CA ARG A 66 8.32 1.15 -1.73
C ARG A 66 8.54 0.21 -2.90
N ASN A 67 9.81 -0.07 -3.21
CA ASN A 67 10.27 -1.04 -4.20
C ASN A 67 9.88 -0.76 -5.68
N LEU A 68 8.99 0.19 -6.00
CA LEU A 68 8.64 0.50 -7.39
C LEU A 68 9.74 1.29 -8.12
N LEU A 69 10.30 2.32 -7.46
CA LEU A 69 11.19 3.27 -8.12
C LEU A 69 12.46 2.61 -8.70
N ILE A 70 12.96 1.53 -8.08
CA ILE A 70 14.19 0.84 -8.52
C ILE A 70 14.05 0.15 -9.88
N TYR A 71 12.83 -0.04 -10.39
CA TYR A 71 12.56 -0.71 -11.67
C TYR A 71 12.33 0.26 -12.84
N ILE A 72 12.37 1.57 -12.61
CA ILE A 72 12.10 2.58 -13.64
C ILE A 72 13.32 3.47 -13.88
N ASP A 73 13.45 3.97 -15.12
CA ASP A 73 14.55 4.83 -15.52
C ASP A 73 14.60 6.15 -14.74
N GLN A 74 15.79 6.70 -14.59
CA GLN A 74 16.03 7.92 -13.80
C GLN A 74 15.21 9.12 -14.27
N LYS A 75 14.94 9.24 -15.58
CA LYS A 75 14.06 10.28 -16.14
C LYS A 75 12.61 10.14 -15.65
N VAL A 76 12.13 8.90 -15.55
CA VAL A 76 10.78 8.61 -15.07
C VAL A 76 10.70 8.78 -13.56
N GLN A 77 11.72 8.35 -12.81
CA GLN A 77 11.80 8.56 -11.36
C GLN A 77 11.66 10.04 -10.99
N ARG A 78 12.38 10.95 -11.67
CA ARG A 78 12.28 12.39 -11.43
C ARG A 78 10.84 12.90 -11.59
N LYS A 79 10.17 12.53 -12.69
CA LYS A 79 8.76 12.90 -12.93
C LYS A 79 7.83 12.39 -11.83
N VAL A 80 8.03 11.14 -11.38
CA VAL A 80 7.20 10.55 -10.31
C VAL A 80 7.43 11.27 -8.98
N ILE A 81 8.67 11.64 -8.66
CA ILE A 81 8.98 12.40 -7.42
C ILE A 81 8.35 13.79 -7.47
N GLU A 82 8.44 14.49 -8.60
CA GLU A 82 7.78 15.78 -8.81
C GLU A 82 6.26 15.65 -8.60
N LEU A 83 5.65 14.61 -9.18
CA LEU A 83 4.22 14.33 -9.01
C LEU A 83 3.85 14.10 -7.54
N PHE A 84 4.63 13.30 -6.82
CA PHE A 84 4.40 13.08 -5.39
C PHE A 84 4.49 14.36 -4.57
N HIS A 85 5.45 15.24 -4.87
CA HIS A 85 5.56 16.54 -4.22
C HIS A 85 4.28 17.38 -4.41
N PHE A 86 3.70 17.42 -5.62
CA PHE A 86 2.44 18.13 -5.85
C PHE A 86 1.21 17.46 -5.25
N THR A 87 1.27 16.13 -5.06
CA THR A 87 0.18 15.33 -4.50
C THR A 87 0.10 15.48 -2.97
N LEU A 88 1.25 15.66 -2.30
CA LEU A 88 1.34 15.82 -0.85
C LEU A 88 0.83 17.19 -0.40
N GLY A 89 0.19 17.21 0.77
CA GLY A 89 -0.07 18.48 1.49
C GLY A 89 1.21 19.08 2.07
N GLU A 90 1.13 20.32 2.56
CA GLU A 90 2.29 21.07 3.10
C GLU A 90 3.05 20.33 4.21
N SER A 91 2.34 19.53 5.02
CA SER A 91 2.93 18.71 6.10
C SER A 91 2.92 17.22 5.78
N GLY A 92 2.80 16.86 4.50
CA GLY A 92 2.73 15.49 4.04
C GLY A 92 4.10 14.79 4.07
N PHE A 93 4.08 13.47 4.26
CA PHE A 93 5.30 12.65 4.27
C PHE A 93 5.39 11.76 3.04
N LEU A 94 6.59 11.67 2.47
CA LEU A 94 6.93 10.70 1.44
C LEU A 94 7.82 9.61 2.03
N PHE A 95 7.33 8.37 2.07
CA PHE A 95 8.11 7.22 2.52
C PHE A 95 8.52 6.35 1.34
N LEU A 96 9.82 6.36 1.04
CA LEU A 96 10.43 5.57 -0.03
C LEU A 96 11.07 4.31 0.54
N GLY A 97 11.17 3.27 -0.30
CA GLY A 97 11.88 2.05 0.09
C GLY A 97 13.37 2.32 0.27
N LEU A 98 13.93 1.93 1.42
CA LEU A 98 15.35 1.66 1.55
C LEU A 98 15.62 0.34 0.84
N ARG A 99 16.71 0.28 0.07
CA ARG A 99 17.13 -0.91 -0.67
C ARG A 99 17.09 -2.17 0.19
#